data_AF-A0A841VFY9-F1
#
_entry.id   AF-A0A841VFY9-F1
#
_cell.length_a   1.000
_cell.length_b   1.000
_cell.length_c   1.000
_cell.angle_alpha   90.00
_cell.angle_beta   90.00
_cell.angle_gamma   90.00
#
_symmetry.space_group_name_H-M   'P 1'
#
loop_
_entity.id
_entity.type
_entity.pdbx_description
1 polymer ?
#
loop_
_entity_poly.entity_id
_entity_poly.type
_entity_poly.pdbx_seq_one_letter_code
_entity_poly.pdbx_strand_id
1 'polypeptide(L)'
;GVPGELHIGGVGLARGYLNRPELTQEKFIINPFGSGRLYKTGDLARYLSDGNIEYLGRIDNQVKIRGFRIELGEIEALLSRHDDVQICCVIAREDTPGEKRLVAYVVPYPQVTCTERSRSTPTIDQLRHSLKTKLPEYMMPNAFVLLESLPLTPNGKVDRRALPAPDLQSEQKEKYVPPRTPIEEMLAQIWTQVLKLERVGIHDNFFEVGGHSLLATQMLSRIRNIFKVELPLRELFARATIAELAQSIGQLQQQDLELFTPPILARAENVRLPLSYAQQRLWFLDQLQPLGGLYNIPLTLRLIGTLNVAALEQSLQEIIHRHEVLRTNFINVDGQPIQIIREQGAGGR
;
A
#
# COMPACT_ATOMS: atom_id res chain seq x y z
N GLY A 1 -7.21 -18.75 25.29
CA GLY A 1 -6.15 -17.75 25.59
C GLY A 1 -4.78 -18.09 25.04
N VAL A 2 -4.42 -19.38 24.80
CA VAL A 2 -3.10 -19.74 24.24
C VAL A 2 -3.10 -19.53 22.71
N PRO A 3 -2.06 -18.90 22.12
CA PRO A 3 -1.88 -18.78 20.68
C PRO A 3 -1.66 -20.12 19.97
N GLY A 4 -2.26 -20.29 18.79
CA GLY A 4 -2.08 -21.45 17.91
C GLY A 4 -2.42 -21.17 16.46
N GLU A 5 -2.13 -22.13 15.57
CA GLU A 5 -2.51 -22.05 14.14
C GLU A 5 -4.02 -22.15 13.97
N LEU A 6 -4.60 -21.16 13.30
CA LEU A 6 -5.99 -21.16 12.92
C LEU A 6 -6.21 -22.16 11.77
N HIS A 7 -7.15 -23.08 11.98
CA HIS A 7 -7.61 -24.04 10.98
C HIS A 7 -9.11 -23.85 10.76
N ILE A 8 -9.55 -23.82 9.50
CA ILE A 8 -10.96 -23.63 9.15
C ILE A 8 -11.54 -24.96 8.64
N GLY A 9 -12.70 -25.35 9.16
CA GLY A 9 -13.46 -26.51 8.70
C GLY A 9 -14.85 -26.13 8.20
N GLY A 10 -15.60 -27.13 7.72
CA GLY A 10 -17.02 -26.99 7.37
C GLY A 10 -17.29 -26.71 5.89
N VAL A 11 -18.52 -26.29 5.60
CA VAL A 11 -19.06 -26.17 4.22
C VAL A 11 -18.38 -25.09 3.37
N GLY A 12 -17.69 -24.13 3.99
CA GLY A 12 -16.98 -23.06 3.28
C GLY A 12 -15.66 -23.48 2.62
N LEU A 13 -15.25 -24.74 2.76
CA LEU A 13 -14.01 -25.22 2.16
C LEU A 13 -14.13 -25.42 0.66
N ALA A 14 -13.18 -24.86 -0.08
CA ALA A 14 -13.02 -25.10 -1.51
C ALA A 14 -12.61 -26.56 -1.81
N ARG A 15 -12.70 -26.95 -3.08
CA ARG A 15 -12.21 -28.26 -3.54
C ARG A 15 -10.70 -28.41 -3.33
N GLY A 16 -9.94 -27.37 -3.67
CA GLY A 16 -8.48 -27.33 -3.61
C GLY A 16 -7.91 -26.27 -4.57
N TYR A 17 -6.60 -26.32 -4.82
CA TYR A 17 -5.92 -25.47 -5.80
C TYR A 17 -5.93 -26.13 -7.19
N LEU A 18 -6.30 -25.37 -8.21
CA LEU A 18 -6.33 -25.84 -9.60
C LEU A 18 -4.93 -26.29 -10.05
N ASN A 19 -4.82 -27.51 -10.60
CA ASN A 19 -3.58 -28.12 -11.08
C ASN A 19 -2.42 -28.18 -10.05
N ARG A 20 -2.73 -28.12 -8.74
CA ARG A 20 -1.74 -28.23 -7.66
C ARG A 20 -2.21 -29.22 -6.59
N PRO A 21 -2.20 -30.54 -6.88
CA PRO A 21 -2.68 -31.56 -5.95
C PRO A 21 -1.83 -31.67 -4.68
N GLU A 22 -0.51 -31.54 -4.80
CA GLU A 22 0.43 -31.60 -3.67
C GLU A 22 0.14 -30.48 -2.66
N LEU A 23 0.07 -29.22 -3.13
CA LEU A 23 -0.28 -28.07 -2.30
C LEU A 23 -1.69 -28.20 -1.69
N THR A 24 -2.62 -28.81 -2.43
CA THR A 24 -3.96 -29.08 -1.92
C THR A 24 -3.92 -30.07 -0.75
N GLN A 25 -3.16 -31.15 -0.85
CA GLN A 25 -3.00 -32.12 0.24
C GLN A 25 -2.28 -31.51 1.44
N GLU A 26 -1.28 -30.65 1.20
CA GLU A 26 -0.55 -29.95 2.27
C GLU A 26 -1.45 -28.98 3.06
N LYS A 27 -2.31 -28.22 2.37
CA LYS A 27 -3.14 -27.19 2.99
C LYS A 27 -4.53 -27.67 3.42
N PHE A 28 -5.13 -28.65 2.74
CA PHE A 28 -6.44 -29.21 3.05
C PHE A 28 -6.28 -30.59 3.70
N ILE A 29 -5.97 -30.59 4.99
CA ILE A 29 -5.69 -31.81 5.76
C ILE A 29 -6.97 -32.53 6.18
N ILE A 30 -6.84 -33.80 6.54
CA ILE A 30 -7.92 -34.58 7.17
C ILE A 30 -8.23 -33.94 8.52
N ASN A 31 -9.52 -33.75 8.83
CA ASN A 31 -9.94 -33.21 10.11
C ASN A 31 -9.74 -34.26 11.23
N PRO A 32 -8.82 -34.04 12.20
CA PRO A 32 -8.62 -34.99 13.29
C PRO A 32 -9.72 -34.91 14.36
N PHE A 33 -10.58 -33.89 14.32
CA PHE A 33 -11.63 -33.64 15.32
C PHE A 33 -13.02 -34.10 14.87
N GLY A 34 -13.16 -34.73 13.69
CA GLY A 34 -14.45 -35.19 13.19
C GLY A 34 -14.44 -35.47 11.69
N SER A 35 -15.62 -35.39 11.07
CA SER A 35 -15.75 -35.59 9.62
C SER A 35 -15.28 -34.39 8.81
N GLY A 36 -14.77 -34.64 7.60
CA GLY A 36 -14.40 -33.62 6.63
C GLY A 36 -12.92 -33.27 6.62
N ARG A 37 -12.60 -32.09 6.09
CA ARG A 37 -11.23 -31.55 5.98
C ARG A 37 -11.09 -30.29 6.81
N LEU A 38 -9.86 -29.93 7.13
CA LEU A 38 -9.48 -28.62 7.65
C LEU A 38 -8.55 -27.93 6.66
N TYR A 39 -8.69 -26.62 6.53
CA TYR A 39 -7.76 -25.78 5.79
C TYR A 39 -6.81 -25.07 6.75
N LYS A 40 -5.50 -25.25 6.52
CA LYS A 40 -4.43 -24.54 7.22
C LYS A 40 -4.35 -23.09 6.71
N THR A 41 -4.75 -22.11 7.53
CA THR A 41 -4.79 -20.72 7.07
C THR A 41 -3.41 -20.06 7.07
N GLY A 42 -2.49 -20.58 7.89
CA GLY A 42 -1.20 -19.97 8.17
C GLY A 42 -1.31 -18.75 9.08
N ASP A 43 -2.44 -18.54 9.75
CA ASP A 43 -2.67 -17.43 10.69
C ASP A 43 -2.48 -17.90 12.15
N LEU A 44 -1.85 -17.07 12.97
CA LEU A 44 -1.74 -17.27 14.40
C LEU A 44 -2.92 -16.55 15.08
N ALA A 45 -3.67 -17.28 15.91
CA ALA A 45 -4.82 -16.73 16.61
C ALA A 45 -4.96 -17.33 18.02
N ARG A 46 -5.82 -16.73 18.85
CA ARG A 46 -6.23 -17.31 20.14
C ARG A 46 -7.70 -17.02 20.43
N TYR A 47 -8.33 -17.92 21.19
CA TYR A 47 -9.64 -17.65 21.78
C TYR A 47 -9.54 -16.69 22.97
N LEU A 48 -10.44 -15.70 23.00
CA LEU A 48 -10.74 -14.85 24.14
C LEU A 48 -11.75 -15.55 25.07
N SER A 49 -11.93 -15.01 26.28
CA SER A 49 -12.81 -15.61 27.30
C SER A 49 -14.30 -15.56 26.95
N ASP A 50 -14.69 -14.69 26.03
CA ASP A 50 -16.06 -14.55 25.51
C ASP A 50 -16.33 -15.46 24.29
N GLY A 51 -15.36 -16.27 23.87
CA GLY A 51 -15.46 -17.16 22.70
C GLY A 51 -15.08 -16.50 21.38
N ASN A 52 -14.78 -15.20 21.34
CA ASN A 52 -14.26 -14.55 20.14
C ASN A 52 -12.82 -15.01 19.83
N ILE A 53 -12.42 -14.88 18.57
CA ILE A 53 -11.07 -15.22 18.10
C ILE A 53 -10.29 -13.91 17.88
N GLU A 54 -9.17 -13.76 18.59
CA GLU A 54 -8.22 -12.67 18.36
C GLU A 54 -7.14 -13.13 17.38
N TYR A 55 -6.95 -12.36 16.31
CA TYR A 55 -5.91 -12.57 15.32
C TYR A 55 -4.59 -11.95 15.78
N LEU A 56 -3.50 -12.72 15.73
CA LEU A 56 -2.18 -12.35 16.26
C LEU A 56 -1.12 -12.17 15.17
N GLY A 57 -1.47 -12.39 13.90
CA GLY A 57 -0.54 -12.30 12.76
C GLY A 57 -0.51 -13.59 11.94
N ARG A 58 0.46 -13.70 11.03
CA ARG A 58 0.70 -14.93 10.27
C ARG A 58 1.83 -15.74 10.88
N ILE A 59 1.72 -17.06 10.74
CA ILE A 59 2.76 -18.04 11.07
C ILE A 59 3.79 -18.09 9.95
N ASP A 60 3.33 -17.89 8.72
CA ASP A 60 4.23 -17.66 7.59
C ASP A 60 4.70 -16.20 7.54
N ASN A 61 5.71 -15.96 6.71
CA ASN A 61 6.34 -14.65 6.58
C ASN A 61 5.54 -13.72 5.63
N GLN A 62 4.26 -13.97 5.36
CA GLN A 62 3.48 -13.10 4.47
C GLN A 62 3.11 -11.80 5.17
N VAL A 63 3.32 -10.70 4.46
CA VAL A 63 3.09 -9.36 4.99
C VAL A 63 2.16 -8.57 4.08
N LYS A 64 1.32 -7.73 4.69
CA LYS A 64 0.56 -6.71 3.96
C LYS A 64 1.31 -5.39 4.03
N ILE A 65 1.77 -4.91 2.88
CA ILE A 65 2.46 -3.64 2.75
C ILE A 65 1.73 -2.83 1.69
N ARG A 66 1.22 -1.67 2.08
CA ARG A 66 0.56 -0.69 1.17
C ARG A 66 -0.55 -1.32 0.30
N GLY A 67 -1.32 -2.25 0.88
CA GLY A 67 -2.43 -2.94 0.20
C GLY A 67 -2.03 -4.19 -0.59
N PHE A 68 -0.73 -4.45 -0.77
CA PHE A 68 -0.23 -5.66 -1.42
C PHE A 68 0.05 -6.75 -0.39
N ARG A 69 -0.34 -7.98 -0.74
CA ARG A 69 0.07 -9.19 -0.03
C ARG A 69 1.39 -9.65 -0.64
N ILE A 70 2.44 -9.69 0.16
CA ILE A 70 3.80 -9.97 -0.28
C ILE A 70 4.32 -11.23 0.42
N GLU A 71 4.82 -12.17 -0.38
CA GLU A 71 5.53 -13.36 0.06
C GLU A 71 7.01 -13.01 0.27
N LEU A 72 7.45 -12.80 1.51
CA LEU A 72 8.87 -12.45 1.76
C LEU A 72 9.83 -13.54 1.27
N GLY A 73 9.41 -14.81 1.33
CA GLY A 73 10.18 -15.94 0.83
C GLY A 73 10.44 -15.92 -0.68
N GLU A 74 9.60 -15.24 -1.48
CA GLU A 74 9.83 -15.07 -2.92
C GLU A 74 11.04 -14.17 -3.18
N ILE A 75 11.15 -13.07 -2.41
CA ILE A 75 12.26 -12.14 -2.47
C ILE A 75 13.55 -12.83 -1.98
N GLU A 76 13.46 -13.56 -0.87
CA GLU A 76 14.58 -14.35 -0.33
C GLU A 76 15.08 -15.38 -1.35
N ALA A 77 14.17 -16.13 -1.99
CA ALA A 77 14.52 -17.14 -2.98
C ALA A 77 15.22 -16.55 -4.22
N LEU A 78 14.89 -15.32 -4.61
CA LEU A 78 15.58 -14.63 -5.70
C LEU A 78 16.94 -14.10 -5.28
N LEU A 79 17.07 -13.53 -4.08
CA LEU A 79 18.34 -13.05 -3.53
C LEU A 79 19.34 -14.20 -3.35
N SER A 80 18.89 -15.35 -2.84
CA SER A 80 19.71 -16.55 -2.68
C SER A 80 20.20 -17.17 -3.99
N ARG A 81 19.70 -16.74 -5.15
CA ARG A 81 20.22 -17.16 -6.47
C ARG A 81 21.36 -16.28 -6.97
N HIS A 82 21.66 -15.17 -6.29
CA HIS A 82 22.80 -14.33 -6.64
C HIS A 82 24.10 -15.02 -6.20
N ASP A 83 25.07 -15.15 -7.10
CA ASP A 83 26.27 -15.98 -6.89
C ASP A 83 27.09 -15.59 -5.65
N ASP A 84 27.07 -14.31 -5.29
CA ASP A 84 27.79 -13.77 -4.13
C ASP A 84 27.01 -13.78 -2.80
N VAL A 85 25.74 -14.21 -2.79
CA VAL A 85 24.89 -14.23 -1.58
C VAL A 85 24.94 -15.60 -0.91
N GLN A 86 25.42 -15.67 0.33
CA GLN A 86 25.46 -16.89 1.12
C GLN A 86 24.12 -17.18 1.80
N ILE A 87 23.58 -16.21 2.52
CA ILE A 87 22.28 -16.32 3.20
C ILE A 87 21.61 -14.95 3.24
N CYS A 88 20.28 -14.92 3.18
CA CYS A 88 19.52 -13.69 3.30
C CYS A 88 18.28 -13.87 4.17
N CYS A 89 17.74 -12.77 4.67
CA CYS A 89 16.48 -12.71 5.38
C CYS A 89 15.78 -11.41 4.98
N VAL A 90 14.53 -11.49 4.56
CA VAL A 90 13.70 -10.32 4.26
C VAL A 90 12.65 -10.18 5.35
N ILE A 91 12.47 -8.96 5.85
CA ILE A 91 11.43 -8.67 6.85
C ILE A 91 10.60 -7.45 6.41
N ALA A 92 9.34 -7.42 6.84
CA ALA A 92 8.62 -6.16 6.93
C ALA A 92 8.97 -5.51 8.26
N ARG A 93 9.65 -4.37 8.20
CA ARG A 93 10.01 -3.56 9.35
C ARG A 93 9.04 -2.39 9.50
N GLU A 94 8.70 -2.06 10.74
CA GLU A 94 7.81 -0.96 11.10
C GLU A 94 8.47 -0.17 12.22
N ASP A 95 9.35 0.76 11.86
CA ASP A 95 10.04 1.62 12.84
C ASP A 95 9.16 2.81 13.27
N THR A 96 8.26 3.25 12.38
CA THR A 96 7.21 4.23 12.67
C THR A 96 5.85 3.53 12.56
N PRO A 97 4.95 3.66 13.56
CA PRO A 97 3.64 3.02 13.51
C PRO A 97 2.85 3.37 12.23
N GLY A 98 2.38 2.34 11.53
CA GLY A 98 1.66 2.44 10.26
C GLY A 98 2.54 2.43 9.01
N GLU A 99 3.85 2.63 9.13
CA GLU A 99 4.79 2.69 8.00
C GLU A 99 5.62 1.42 7.89
N LYS A 100 5.01 0.39 7.28
CA LYS A 100 5.71 -0.86 6.95
C LYS A 100 6.58 -0.68 5.71
N ARG A 101 7.82 -1.15 5.80
CA ARG A 101 8.80 -1.19 4.71
C ARG A 101 9.48 -2.54 4.62
N LEU A 102 9.90 -2.92 3.42
CA LEU A 102 10.67 -4.14 3.20
C LEU A 102 12.16 -3.88 3.41
N VAL A 103 12.83 -4.73 4.19
CA VAL A 103 14.29 -4.67 4.40
C VAL A 103 14.87 -6.04 4.11
N ALA A 104 15.89 -6.09 3.24
CA ALA A 104 16.63 -7.30 2.93
C ALA A 104 17.98 -7.29 3.66
N TYR A 105 18.20 -8.28 4.52
CA TYR A 105 19.48 -8.52 5.18
C TYR A 105 20.22 -9.60 4.40
N VAL A 106 21.45 -9.32 4.01
CA VAL A 106 22.22 -10.17 3.11
C VAL A 106 23.59 -10.44 3.71
N VAL A 107 23.95 -11.71 3.80
CA VAL A 107 25.29 -12.16 4.17
C VAL A 107 25.97 -12.64 2.91
N PRO A 108 27.05 -11.98 2.48
CA PRO A 108 27.81 -12.39 1.31
C PRO A 108 28.67 -13.61 1.62
N TYR A 109 29.06 -14.37 0.58
CA TYR A 109 30.10 -15.38 0.75
C TYR A 109 31.42 -14.74 1.21
N PRO A 110 32.20 -15.41 2.10
CA PRO A 110 33.56 -14.99 2.40
C PRO A 110 34.38 -14.92 1.10
N GLN A 111 35.24 -13.91 0.98
CA GLN A 111 36.14 -13.81 -0.17
C GLN A 111 37.08 -15.01 -0.17
N VAL A 112 36.93 -15.91 -1.14
CA VAL A 112 37.83 -17.05 -1.35
C VAL A 112 38.61 -16.81 -2.64
N THR A 113 39.91 -16.57 -2.51
CA THR A 113 40.85 -16.33 -3.62
C THR A 113 41.33 -17.62 -4.31
N CYS A 114 40.84 -18.79 -3.90
CA CYS A 114 41.42 -20.09 -4.28
C CYS A 114 40.64 -20.90 -5.33
N THR A 115 39.55 -20.37 -5.91
CA THR A 115 38.80 -21.05 -6.99
C THR A 115 38.68 -20.16 -8.23
N GLU A 116 38.58 -20.77 -9.42
CA GLU A 116 38.48 -20.13 -10.75
C GLU A 116 37.37 -19.08 -10.90
N ARG A 117 36.50 -18.93 -9.90
CA ARG A 117 35.55 -17.81 -9.77
C ARG A 117 35.97 -16.93 -8.60
N SER A 118 36.47 -15.74 -8.90
CA SER A 118 36.64 -14.68 -7.91
C SER A 118 35.26 -14.24 -7.44
N ARG A 119 34.89 -14.55 -6.19
CA ARG A 119 33.67 -14.04 -5.55
C ARG A 119 33.97 -12.73 -4.85
N SER A 120 33.12 -11.74 -5.06
CA SER A 120 33.26 -10.41 -4.46
C SER A 120 32.07 -10.09 -3.57
N THR A 121 32.25 -9.21 -2.58
CA THR A 121 31.10 -8.67 -1.84
C THR A 121 30.16 -7.97 -2.81
N PRO A 122 28.88 -8.38 -2.93
CA PRO A 122 27.96 -7.78 -3.87
C PRO A 122 27.64 -6.35 -3.44
N THR A 123 27.56 -5.44 -4.39
CA THR A 123 27.07 -4.09 -4.12
C THR A 123 25.55 -4.10 -4.00
N ILE A 124 25.00 -3.15 -3.25
CA ILE A 124 23.55 -2.99 -3.10
C ILE A 124 22.87 -2.80 -4.48
N ASP A 125 23.53 -2.12 -5.42
CA ASP A 125 23.00 -1.92 -6.77
C ASP A 125 22.92 -3.20 -7.57
N GLN A 126 23.91 -4.09 -7.44
CA GLN A 126 23.88 -5.40 -8.10
C GLN A 126 22.69 -6.24 -7.58
N LEU A 127 22.49 -6.26 -6.27
CA LEU A 127 21.35 -6.94 -5.64
C LEU A 127 20.02 -6.35 -6.11
N ARG A 128 19.86 -5.02 -6.06
CA ARG A 128 18.65 -4.33 -6.49
C ARG A 128 18.37 -4.56 -7.98
N HIS A 129 19.37 -4.48 -8.84
CA HIS A 129 19.22 -4.71 -10.27
C HIS A 129 18.79 -6.16 -10.57
N SER A 130 19.37 -7.13 -9.86
CA SER A 130 19.02 -8.55 -10.03
C SER A 130 17.54 -8.83 -9.69
N LEU A 131 16.98 -8.12 -8.71
CA LEU A 131 15.58 -8.24 -8.31
C LEU A 131 14.64 -7.48 -9.25
N LYS A 132 15.01 -6.27 -9.68
CA LYS A 132 14.16 -5.39 -10.52
C LYS A 132 13.76 -6.04 -11.86
N THR A 133 14.57 -6.96 -12.38
CA THR A 133 14.26 -7.70 -13.60
C THR A 133 13.22 -8.81 -13.42
N LYS A 134 12.93 -9.22 -12.18
CA LYS A 134 12.11 -10.39 -11.84
C LYS A 134 10.94 -10.09 -10.91
N LEU A 135 11.01 -9.00 -10.16
CA LEU A 135 9.99 -8.59 -9.20
C LEU A 135 9.28 -7.31 -9.63
N PRO A 136 7.97 -7.20 -9.36
CA PRO A 136 7.28 -5.93 -9.46
C PRO A 136 7.78 -4.96 -8.37
N GLU A 137 7.62 -3.66 -8.64
CA GLU A 137 8.15 -2.58 -7.79
C GLU A 137 7.68 -2.66 -6.33
N TYR A 138 6.44 -3.06 -6.07
CA TYR A 138 5.91 -3.16 -4.71
C TYR A 138 6.55 -4.29 -3.87
N MET A 139 7.25 -5.25 -4.49
CA MET A 139 8.01 -6.31 -3.81
C MET A 139 9.49 -5.94 -3.61
N MET A 140 9.95 -4.81 -4.14
CA MET A 140 11.34 -4.40 -4.00
C MET A 140 11.64 -4.00 -2.54
N PRO A 141 12.71 -4.55 -1.93
CA PRO A 141 13.18 -4.06 -0.64
C PRO A 141 13.51 -2.56 -0.68
N ASN A 142 13.04 -1.82 0.32
CA ASN A 142 13.35 -0.41 0.49
C ASN A 142 14.81 -0.19 0.93
N ALA A 143 15.40 -1.17 1.61
CA ALA A 143 16.77 -1.11 2.11
C ALA A 143 17.46 -2.48 2.01
N PHE A 144 18.78 -2.46 1.84
CA PHE A 144 19.63 -3.65 1.86
C PHE A 144 20.71 -3.49 2.92
N VAL A 145 20.78 -4.42 3.88
CA VAL A 145 21.78 -4.38 4.95
C VAL A 145 22.72 -5.56 4.76
N LEU A 146 23.99 -5.27 4.46
CA LEU A 146 25.04 -6.28 4.42
C LEU A 146 25.48 -6.61 5.86
N LEU A 147 25.51 -7.90 6.18
CA LEU A 147 25.92 -8.43 7.49
C LEU A 147 27.02 -9.46 7.33
N GLU A 148 27.87 -9.61 8.34
CA GLU A 148 28.81 -10.74 8.41
C GLU A 148 28.11 -12.06 8.72
N SER A 149 27.03 -12.02 9.50
CA SER A 149 26.20 -13.17 9.81
C SER A 149 24.78 -12.74 10.22
N LEU A 150 23.81 -13.64 10.08
CA LEU A 150 22.46 -13.40 10.61
C LEU A 150 22.45 -13.72 12.12
N PRO A 151 21.84 -12.86 12.97
CA PRO A 151 21.65 -13.18 14.37
C PRO A 151 20.73 -14.40 14.49
N LEU A 152 21.09 -15.34 15.37
CA LEU A 152 20.33 -16.57 15.59
C LEU A 152 19.80 -16.62 17.03
N THR A 153 18.59 -17.14 17.19
CA THR A 153 18.03 -17.58 18.46
C THR A 153 18.80 -18.81 18.98
N PRO A 154 18.68 -19.17 20.27
CA PRO A 154 19.30 -20.40 20.82
C PRO A 154 18.92 -21.68 20.07
N ASN A 155 17.78 -21.69 19.37
CA ASN A 155 17.31 -22.82 18.57
C ASN A 155 17.84 -22.83 17.13
N GLY A 156 18.82 -21.97 16.80
CA GLY A 156 19.43 -21.88 15.47
C GLY A 156 18.56 -21.22 14.39
N LYS A 157 17.40 -20.65 14.74
CA LYS A 157 16.56 -19.87 13.81
C LYS A 157 16.99 -18.41 13.80
N VAL A 158 16.82 -17.70 12.68
CA VAL A 158 17.10 -16.25 12.58
C VAL A 158 16.31 -15.47 13.63
N ASP A 159 17.01 -14.71 14.46
CA ASP A 159 16.40 -13.77 15.40
C ASP A 159 16.11 -12.45 14.71
N ARG A 160 14.90 -12.34 14.17
CA ARG A 160 14.44 -11.14 13.44
C ARG A 160 14.37 -9.89 14.31
N ARG A 161 14.27 -10.03 15.64
CA ARG A 161 14.21 -8.89 16.56
C ARG A 161 15.59 -8.28 16.80
N ALA A 162 16.64 -9.10 16.66
CA ALA A 162 18.03 -8.68 16.78
C ALA A 162 18.61 -8.07 15.48
N LEU A 163 17.83 -8.04 14.39
CA LEU A 163 18.30 -7.46 13.12
C LEU A 163 18.45 -5.92 13.23
N PRO A 164 19.60 -5.36 12.84
CA PRO A 164 19.88 -3.93 12.99
C PRO A 164 18.97 -3.08 12.10
N ALA A 165 18.71 -1.84 12.49
CA ALA A 165 17.97 -0.91 11.64
C ALA A 165 18.82 -0.54 10.40
N PRO A 166 18.21 -0.43 9.21
CA PRO A 166 18.93 0.03 8.03
C PRO A 166 19.31 1.51 8.18
N ASP A 167 20.57 1.84 7.90
CA ASP A 167 21.04 3.23 7.84
C ASP A 167 20.77 3.84 6.45
N LEU A 168 19.49 4.17 6.23
CA LEU A 168 19.03 4.77 4.98
C LEU A 168 19.67 6.14 4.71
N GLN A 169 20.07 6.87 5.75
CA GLN A 169 20.68 8.18 5.60
C GLN A 169 22.09 8.06 5.03
N SER A 170 22.85 7.04 5.41
CA SER A 170 24.18 6.80 4.87
C SER A 170 24.14 6.32 3.41
N GLU A 171 23.19 5.44 3.04
CA GLU A 171 22.99 5.05 1.63
C GLU A 171 22.61 6.24 0.73
N GLN A 172 21.77 7.15 1.22
CA GLN A 172 21.35 8.35 0.49
C GLN A 172 22.45 9.41 0.40
N LYS A 173 23.34 9.52 1.39
CA LYS A 173 24.43 10.51 1.41
C LYS A 173 25.50 10.22 0.36
N GLU A 174 25.87 8.96 0.13
CA GLU A 174 26.92 8.60 -0.84
C GLU A 174 26.51 8.83 -2.30
N LYS A 175 25.21 8.84 -2.60
CA LYS A 175 24.66 9.01 -3.97
C LYS A 175 23.90 10.31 -4.19
N TYR A 176 23.92 11.21 -3.22
CA TYR A 176 23.17 12.46 -3.32
C TYR A 176 23.69 13.34 -4.46
N VAL A 177 22.84 13.55 -5.46
CA VAL A 177 23.06 14.54 -6.52
C VAL A 177 22.04 15.67 -6.33
N PRO A 178 22.48 16.93 -6.11
CA PRO A 178 21.56 18.03 -5.92
C PRO A 178 20.80 18.39 -7.21
N PRO A 179 19.65 19.07 -7.08
CA PRO A 179 19.00 19.73 -8.21
C PRO A 179 19.98 20.63 -8.98
N ARG A 180 19.89 20.59 -10.32
CA ARG A 180 20.75 21.31 -11.25
C ARG A 180 19.99 22.35 -12.07
N THR A 181 18.67 22.21 -12.15
CA THR A 181 17.79 23.10 -12.92
C THR A 181 16.66 23.65 -12.05
N PRO A 182 16.05 24.79 -12.41
CA PRO A 182 14.91 25.33 -11.67
C PRO A 182 13.73 24.36 -11.54
N ILE A 183 13.47 23.55 -12.58
CA ILE A 183 12.43 22.52 -12.54
C ILE A 183 12.79 21.43 -11.52
N GLU A 184 14.03 20.95 -11.52
CA GLU A 184 14.51 19.96 -10.54
C GLU A 184 14.44 20.52 -9.11
N GLU A 185 14.77 21.80 -8.89
CA GLU A 185 14.70 22.45 -7.57
C GLU A 185 13.28 22.48 -7.02
N MET A 186 12.33 22.92 -7.84
CA MET A 186 10.91 22.98 -7.48
C MET A 186 10.35 21.57 -7.25
N LEU A 187 10.72 20.58 -8.08
CA LEU A 187 10.33 19.19 -7.86
C LEU A 187 10.89 18.62 -6.57
N ALA A 188 12.16 18.87 -6.26
CA ALA A 188 12.77 18.44 -5.00
C ALA A 188 12.03 19.03 -3.79
N GLN A 189 11.66 20.30 -3.84
CA GLN A 189 10.85 20.94 -2.79
C GLN A 189 9.46 20.31 -2.64
N ILE A 190 8.79 19.97 -3.75
CA ILE A 190 7.50 19.27 -3.70
C ILE A 190 7.67 17.91 -3.04
N TRP A 191 8.71 17.16 -3.42
CA TRP A 191 8.98 15.82 -2.89
C TRP A 191 9.31 15.83 -1.40
N THR A 192 10.20 16.71 -0.93
CA THR A 192 10.52 16.82 0.50
C THR A 192 9.28 17.13 1.34
N GLN A 193 8.39 18.00 0.85
CA GLN A 193 7.14 18.32 1.55
C GLN A 193 6.13 17.17 1.57
N VAL A 194 5.97 16.45 0.45
CA VAL A 194 4.99 15.36 0.33
C VAL A 194 5.47 14.11 1.08
N LEU A 195 6.76 13.78 0.96
CA LEU A 195 7.38 12.60 1.58
C LEU A 195 7.87 12.87 3.01
N LYS A 196 7.85 14.12 3.46
CA LYS A 196 8.39 14.58 4.76
C LYS A 196 9.86 14.20 4.98
N LEU A 197 10.66 14.34 3.92
CA LEU A 197 12.10 14.08 3.94
C LEU A 197 12.85 15.39 4.11
N GLU A 198 13.99 15.36 4.81
CA GLU A 198 14.88 16.53 4.93
C GLU A 198 15.49 16.92 3.57
N ARG A 199 15.80 15.91 2.75
CA ARG A 199 16.48 16.08 1.46
C ARG A 199 16.10 14.95 0.50
N VAL A 200 16.15 15.24 -0.80
CA VAL A 200 16.00 14.26 -1.89
C VAL A 200 16.99 14.60 -3.01
N GLY A 201 17.70 13.60 -3.52
CA GLY A 201 18.56 13.69 -4.69
C GLY A 201 17.78 13.55 -6.00
N ILE A 202 18.30 14.09 -7.09
CA ILE A 202 17.57 14.08 -8.38
C ILE A 202 17.37 12.68 -8.99
N HIS A 203 18.16 11.70 -8.54
CA HIS A 203 18.11 10.30 -8.97
C HIS A 203 17.45 9.38 -7.95
N ASP A 204 16.95 9.92 -6.84
CA ASP A 204 16.20 9.14 -5.87
C ASP A 204 14.88 8.69 -6.52
N ASN A 205 14.57 7.39 -6.40
CA ASN A 205 13.31 6.85 -6.88
C ASN A 205 12.21 7.14 -5.85
N PHE A 206 11.12 7.76 -6.30
CA PHE A 206 9.97 8.17 -5.50
C PHE A 206 9.43 7.06 -4.58
N PHE A 207 9.31 5.84 -5.10
CA PHE A 207 8.71 4.71 -4.39
C PHE A 207 9.70 4.06 -3.41
N GLU A 208 10.99 4.07 -3.76
CA GLU A 208 12.07 3.61 -2.89
C GLU A 208 12.18 4.49 -1.63
N VAL A 209 12.04 5.81 -1.78
CA VAL A 209 12.11 6.78 -0.68
C VAL A 209 10.79 6.96 0.10
N GLY A 210 9.83 6.05 -0.06
CA GLY A 210 8.60 6.02 0.75
C GLY A 210 7.32 6.39 0.01
N GLY A 211 7.40 6.81 -1.24
CA GLY A 211 6.26 7.17 -2.07
C GLY A 211 5.30 6.00 -2.33
N HIS A 212 4.00 6.32 -2.41
CA HIS A 212 2.93 5.39 -2.77
C HIS A 212 1.82 6.13 -3.51
N SER A 213 0.82 5.42 -4.04
CA SER A 213 -0.18 5.97 -4.97
C SER A 213 -0.91 7.22 -4.47
N LEU A 214 -1.31 7.27 -3.19
CA LEU A 214 -1.92 8.48 -2.61
C LEU A 214 -0.95 9.69 -2.59
N LEU A 215 0.30 9.48 -2.16
CA LEU A 215 1.32 10.54 -2.19
C LEU A 215 1.65 10.93 -3.62
N ALA A 216 1.67 9.99 -4.56
CA ALA A 216 1.82 10.25 -5.98
C ALA A 216 0.70 11.14 -6.51
N THR A 217 -0.57 10.87 -6.18
CA THR A 217 -1.69 11.73 -6.57
C THR A 217 -1.56 13.14 -5.99
N GLN A 218 -1.17 13.27 -4.72
CA GLN A 218 -0.92 14.57 -4.10
C GLN A 218 0.24 15.32 -4.78
N MET A 219 1.33 14.60 -5.08
CA MET A 219 2.52 15.12 -5.75
C MET A 219 2.17 15.63 -7.15
N LEU A 220 1.47 14.83 -7.96
CA LEU A 220 1.03 15.22 -9.31
C LEU A 220 0.07 16.40 -9.29
N SER A 221 -0.82 16.48 -8.28
CA SER A 221 -1.68 17.66 -8.09
C SER A 221 -0.87 18.93 -7.82
N ARG A 222 0.22 18.85 -7.06
CA ARG A 222 1.11 20.00 -6.80
C ARG A 222 1.92 20.38 -8.05
N ILE A 223 2.46 19.39 -8.77
CA ILE A 223 3.13 19.61 -10.06
C ILE A 223 2.20 20.35 -11.01
N ARG A 224 0.96 19.88 -11.17
CA ARG A 224 -0.04 20.53 -12.04
C ARG A 224 -0.27 21.98 -11.66
N ASN A 225 -0.40 22.27 -10.36
CA ASN A 225 -0.66 23.63 -9.90
C ASN A 225 0.53 24.58 -10.16
N ILE A 226 1.75 24.07 -10.01
CA ILE A 226 3.00 24.85 -10.10
C ILE A 226 3.44 25.02 -11.55
N PHE A 227 3.56 23.93 -12.29
CA PHE A 227 4.13 23.91 -13.65
C PHE A 227 3.09 24.06 -14.75
N LYS A 228 1.80 24.01 -14.40
CA LYS A 228 0.67 24.07 -15.35
C LYS A 228 0.66 22.95 -16.40
N VAL A 229 1.26 21.80 -16.06
CA VAL A 229 1.27 20.60 -16.90
C VAL A 229 0.45 19.48 -16.28
N GLU A 230 -0.17 18.64 -17.11
CA GLU A 230 -0.87 17.45 -16.66
C GLU A 230 -0.03 16.21 -16.93
N LEU A 231 0.35 15.52 -15.85
CA LEU A 231 1.07 14.25 -15.92
C LEU A 231 0.13 13.13 -15.47
N PRO A 232 -0.17 12.13 -16.31
CA PRO A 232 -0.97 11.00 -15.88
C PRO A 232 -0.17 10.19 -14.86
N LEU A 233 -0.86 9.54 -13.91
CA LEU A 233 -0.22 8.79 -12.83
C LEU A 233 0.80 7.76 -13.33
N ARG A 234 0.56 7.17 -14.50
CA ARG A 234 1.48 6.22 -15.14
C ARG A 234 2.86 6.81 -15.42
N GLU A 235 2.97 8.12 -15.71
CA GLU A 235 4.27 8.75 -15.97
C GLU A 235 5.15 8.72 -14.73
N LEU A 236 4.58 8.88 -13.54
CA LEU A 236 5.36 8.79 -12.31
C LEU A 236 5.91 7.37 -12.09
N PHE A 237 5.14 6.34 -12.43
CA PHE A 237 5.61 4.95 -12.35
C PHE A 237 6.68 4.65 -13.41
N ALA A 238 6.57 5.24 -14.60
CA ALA A 238 7.55 5.06 -15.67
C ALA A 238 8.84 5.87 -15.44
N ARG A 239 8.71 7.05 -14.84
CA ARG A 239 9.75 8.07 -14.65
C ARG A 239 9.76 8.48 -13.18
N ALA A 240 10.26 7.58 -12.35
CA ALA A 240 10.12 7.66 -10.91
C ALA A 240 11.18 8.54 -10.23
N THR A 241 12.02 9.26 -10.98
CA THR A 241 13.04 10.18 -10.43
C THR A 241 12.76 11.64 -10.79
N ILE A 242 13.29 12.58 -10.00
CA ILE A 242 13.16 14.02 -10.27
C ILE A 242 13.79 14.39 -11.62
N ALA A 243 14.94 13.83 -11.96
CA ALA A 243 15.62 14.11 -13.23
C ALA A 243 14.76 13.72 -14.45
N GLU A 244 14.13 12.54 -14.41
CA GLU A 244 13.26 12.07 -15.50
C GLU A 244 11.94 12.86 -15.57
N LEU A 245 11.35 13.19 -14.43
CA LEU A 245 10.15 14.04 -14.37
C LEU A 245 10.45 15.45 -14.88
N ALA A 246 11.60 16.03 -14.52
CA ALA A 246 12.00 17.36 -14.98
C ALA A 246 12.11 17.43 -16.49
N GLN A 247 12.69 16.41 -17.13
CA GLN A 247 12.74 16.30 -18.59
C GLN A 247 11.33 16.24 -19.21
N SER A 248 10.44 15.46 -18.60
CA SER A 248 9.06 15.29 -19.06
C SER A 248 8.27 16.61 -18.99
N ILE A 249 8.41 17.33 -17.87
CA ILE A 249 7.77 18.63 -17.67
C ILE A 249 8.33 19.65 -18.68
N GLY A 250 9.65 19.69 -18.86
CA GLY A 250 10.28 20.58 -19.84
C GLY A 250 9.80 20.34 -21.27
N GLN A 251 9.62 19.08 -21.67
CA GLN A 251 9.06 18.73 -22.98
C GLN A 251 7.59 19.18 -23.12
N LEU A 252 6.76 18.95 -22.09
CA LEU A 252 5.36 19.37 -22.12
C LEU A 252 5.20 20.89 -22.17
N GLN A 253 6.05 21.64 -21.46
CA GLN A 253 6.06 23.09 -21.51
C GLN A 253 6.47 23.64 -22.89
N GLN A 254 7.30 22.91 -23.65
CA GLN A 254 7.71 23.30 -25.00
C GLN A 254 6.66 22.98 -26.08
N GLN A 255 5.81 21.98 -25.85
CA GLN A 255 4.86 21.51 -26.83
C GLN A 255 3.56 22.32 -26.88
N ASP A 256 3.38 23.29 -25.98
CA ASP A 256 2.14 24.09 -25.83
C ASP A 256 0.87 23.22 -25.80
N LEU A 257 1.03 21.94 -25.42
CA LEU A 257 -0.05 20.99 -25.20
C LEU A 257 -0.66 21.32 -23.85
N GLU A 258 -1.40 22.43 -23.83
CA GLU A 258 -2.34 22.78 -22.78
C GLU A 258 -3.48 21.76 -22.78
N LEU A 259 -3.20 20.54 -22.31
CA LEU A 259 -4.23 19.63 -21.85
C LEU A 259 -4.75 20.20 -20.52
N PHE A 260 -5.55 21.25 -20.60
CA PHE A 260 -6.33 21.73 -19.49
C PHE A 260 -7.47 20.76 -19.26
N THR A 261 -7.34 19.87 -18.28
CA THR A 261 -8.55 19.46 -17.57
C THR A 261 -9.16 20.75 -17.00
N PRO A 262 -10.38 21.15 -17.40
CA PRO A 262 -10.97 22.39 -16.91
C PRO A 262 -11.03 22.36 -15.39
N PRO A 263 -10.82 23.50 -14.72
CA PRO A 263 -10.93 23.56 -13.27
C PRO A 263 -12.33 23.11 -12.83
N ILE A 264 -12.41 22.46 -11.67
CA ILE A 264 -13.70 22.23 -11.04
C ILE A 264 -14.19 23.58 -10.52
N LEU A 265 -15.09 24.20 -11.26
CA LEU A 265 -15.69 25.49 -10.90
C LEU A 265 -16.83 25.29 -9.91
N ALA A 266 -17.09 26.31 -9.10
CA ALA A 266 -18.30 26.37 -8.31
C ALA A 266 -19.51 26.25 -9.25
N ARG A 267 -20.49 25.43 -8.87
CA ARG A 267 -21.73 25.30 -9.64
C ARG A 267 -22.48 26.63 -9.63
N ALA A 268 -23.19 26.92 -10.72
CA ALA A 268 -24.17 28.00 -10.73
C ALA A 268 -25.40 27.62 -9.89
N GLU A 269 -26.13 28.62 -9.40
CA GLU A 269 -27.38 28.42 -8.67
C GLU A 269 -28.45 27.81 -9.60
N ASN A 270 -29.34 26.99 -9.04
CA ASN A 270 -30.51 26.38 -9.72
C ASN A 270 -30.22 25.48 -10.93
N VAL A 271 -29.03 24.87 -11.00
CA VAL A 271 -28.68 23.94 -12.08
C VAL A 271 -29.20 22.53 -11.76
N ARG A 272 -29.76 21.84 -12.77
CA ARG A 272 -30.06 20.40 -12.67
C ARG A 272 -28.76 19.62 -12.49
N LEU A 273 -28.69 18.82 -11.43
CA LEU A 273 -27.50 18.04 -11.09
C LEU A 273 -27.66 16.59 -11.57
N PRO A 274 -27.09 16.20 -12.72
CA PRO A 274 -27.11 14.81 -13.13
C PRO A 274 -26.30 13.96 -12.13
N LEU A 275 -26.62 12.67 -12.04
CA LEU A 275 -25.77 11.73 -11.31
C LEU A 275 -24.42 11.60 -12.03
N SER A 276 -23.35 11.51 -11.26
CA SER A 276 -22.06 11.03 -11.77
C SER A 276 -22.21 9.59 -12.29
N TYR A 277 -21.32 9.16 -13.19
CA TYR A 277 -21.35 7.79 -13.73
C TYR A 277 -21.35 6.71 -12.64
N ALA A 278 -20.61 6.93 -11.54
CA ALA A 278 -20.59 6.02 -10.40
C ALA A 278 -21.95 5.97 -9.67
N GLN A 279 -22.58 7.13 -9.47
CA GLN A 279 -23.92 7.20 -8.88
C GLN A 279 -24.97 6.57 -9.80
N GLN A 280 -24.91 6.80 -11.12
CA GLN A 280 -25.85 6.20 -12.08
C GLN A 280 -25.83 4.67 -12.02
N ARG A 281 -24.63 4.07 -11.93
CA ARG A 281 -24.49 2.63 -11.75
C ARG A 281 -25.17 2.14 -10.47
N LEU A 282 -24.91 2.80 -9.33
CA LEU A 282 -25.50 2.40 -8.06
C LEU A 282 -27.02 2.58 -8.05
N TRP A 283 -27.52 3.69 -8.61
CA TRP A 283 -28.94 3.95 -8.77
C TRP A 283 -29.59 2.86 -9.63
N PHE A 284 -29.00 2.49 -10.77
CA PHE A 284 -29.52 1.42 -11.61
C PHE A 284 -29.60 0.07 -10.89
N LEU A 285 -28.56 -0.28 -10.10
CA LEU A 285 -28.57 -1.51 -9.31
C LEU A 285 -29.66 -1.50 -8.24
N ASP A 286 -29.89 -0.35 -7.59
CA ASP A 286 -30.99 -0.17 -6.65
C ASP A 286 -32.37 -0.28 -7.32
N GLN A 287 -32.53 0.24 -8.56
CA GLN A 287 -33.78 0.05 -9.31
C GLN A 287 -34.04 -1.42 -9.72
N LEU A 288 -32.97 -2.20 -9.99
CA LEU A 288 -33.09 -3.62 -10.31
C LEU A 288 -33.42 -4.48 -9.08
N GLN A 289 -32.90 -4.12 -7.91
CA GLN A 289 -33.14 -4.83 -6.66
C GLN A 289 -33.45 -3.84 -5.53
N PRO A 290 -34.68 -3.28 -5.49
CA PRO A 290 -35.06 -2.34 -4.46
C PRO A 290 -34.92 -2.95 -3.07
N LEU A 291 -34.50 -2.12 -2.10
CA LEU A 291 -34.30 -2.51 -0.70
C LEU A 291 -33.16 -3.53 -0.45
N GLY A 292 -32.27 -3.71 -1.43
CA GLY A 292 -31.07 -4.54 -1.28
C GLY A 292 -30.00 -3.90 -0.40
N GLY A 293 -29.58 -4.57 0.68
CA GLY A 293 -28.51 -4.09 1.57
C GLY A 293 -27.08 -4.25 1.03
N LEU A 294 -26.91 -4.64 -0.25
CA LEU A 294 -25.62 -5.03 -0.84
C LEU A 294 -24.58 -3.90 -0.85
N TYR A 295 -25.04 -2.64 -0.91
CA TYR A 295 -24.18 -1.46 -0.98
C TYR A 295 -24.24 -0.61 0.29
N ASN A 296 -24.81 -1.14 1.38
CA ASN A 296 -24.73 -0.48 2.68
C ASN A 296 -23.29 -0.57 3.21
N ILE A 297 -22.81 0.53 3.77
CA ILE A 297 -21.47 0.62 4.39
C ILE A 297 -21.67 0.83 5.91
N PRO A 298 -22.01 -0.22 6.68
CA PRO A 298 -22.15 -0.09 8.12
C PRO A 298 -20.77 0.10 8.77
N LEU A 299 -20.65 1.12 9.62
CA LEU A 299 -19.48 1.34 10.46
C LEU A 299 -19.89 1.24 11.93
N THR A 300 -19.19 0.40 12.69
CA THR A 300 -19.38 0.28 14.15
C THR A 300 -18.12 0.72 14.87
N LEU A 301 -18.25 1.67 15.79
CA LEU A 301 -17.15 2.18 16.62
C LEU A 301 -17.38 1.80 18.08
N ARG A 302 -16.36 1.22 18.71
CA ARG A 302 -16.34 0.99 20.17
C ARG A 302 -15.59 2.14 20.83
N LEU A 303 -16.33 2.99 21.54
CA LEU A 303 -15.77 4.10 22.31
C LEU A 303 -15.62 3.67 23.77
N ILE A 304 -14.44 3.90 24.37
CA ILE A 304 -14.14 3.54 25.76
C ILE A 304 -13.74 4.81 26.50
N GLY A 305 -14.41 5.09 27.61
CA GLY A 305 -14.19 6.29 28.44
C GLY A 305 -15.45 7.15 28.57
N THR A 306 -15.27 8.40 28.98
CA THR A 306 -16.37 9.35 29.16
C THR A 306 -16.79 9.95 27.82
N LEU A 307 -17.98 9.61 27.33
CA LEU A 307 -18.54 10.13 26.08
C LEU A 307 -19.60 11.21 26.38
N ASN A 308 -19.42 12.40 25.81
CA ASN A 308 -20.50 13.39 25.74
C ASN A 308 -21.36 13.12 24.49
N VAL A 309 -22.51 12.48 24.71
CA VAL A 309 -23.42 12.08 23.63
C VAL A 309 -23.99 13.28 22.87
N ALA A 310 -24.33 14.36 23.55
CA ALA A 310 -24.87 15.57 22.93
C ALA A 310 -23.84 16.23 21.99
N ALA A 311 -22.57 16.28 22.40
CA ALA A 311 -21.50 16.79 21.56
C ALA A 311 -21.23 15.89 20.33
N LEU A 312 -21.34 14.57 20.50
CA LEU A 312 -21.22 13.62 19.39
C LEU A 312 -22.36 13.83 18.37
N GLU A 313 -23.60 13.93 18.83
CA GLU A 313 -24.76 14.18 17.98
C GLU A 313 -24.63 15.48 17.19
N GLN A 314 -24.26 16.57 17.88
CA GLN A 314 -24.00 17.86 17.22
C GLN A 314 -22.88 17.76 16.18
N SER A 315 -21.80 17.04 16.50
CA SER A 315 -20.70 16.85 15.55
C SER A 315 -21.14 16.09 14.30
N LEU A 316 -22.00 15.07 14.44
CA LEU A 316 -22.56 14.35 13.30
C LEU A 316 -23.50 15.22 12.48
N GLN A 317 -24.32 16.04 13.12
CA GLN A 317 -25.18 17.02 12.44
C GLN A 317 -24.33 18.02 11.64
N GLU A 318 -23.25 18.57 12.22
CA GLU A 318 -22.34 19.47 11.51
C GLU A 318 -21.64 18.83 10.31
N ILE A 319 -21.30 17.53 10.40
CA ILE A 319 -20.78 16.77 9.26
C ILE A 319 -21.86 16.66 8.16
N ILE A 320 -23.11 16.35 8.50
CA ILE A 320 -24.23 16.32 7.55
C ILE A 320 -24.46 17.70 6.92
N HIS A 321 -24.36 18.78 7.71
CA HIS A 321 -24.49 20.15 7.22
C HIS A 321 -23.39 20.51 6.23
N ARG A 322 -22.14 20.19 6.57
CA ARG A 322 -20.96 20.49 5.74
C ARG A 322 -20.95 19.75 4.41
N HIS A 323 -21.41 18.51 4.39
CA HIS A 323 -21.27 17.62 3.23
C HIS A 323 -22.60 17.39 2.52
N GLU A 324 -22.80 18.06 1.37
CA GLU A 324 -24.05 18.01 0.62
C GLU A 324 -24.52 16.59 0.28
N VAL A 325 -23.57 15.68 0.01
CA VAL A 325 -23.86 14.27 -0.33
C VAL A 325 -24.66 13.54 0.75
N LEU A 326 -24.50 13.90 2.02
CA LEU A 326 -25.23 13.29 3.15
C LEU A 326 -26.69 13.75 3.23
N ARG A 327 -27.06 14.76 2.45
CA ARG A 327 -28.41 15.34 2.35
C ARG A 327 -28.91 15.36 0.90
N THR A 328 -28.29 14.56 0.03
CA THR A 328 -28.68 14.37 -1.36
C THR A 328 -29.67 13.20 -1.48
N ASN A 329 -30.77 13.44 -2.19
CA ASN A 329 -31.69 12.40 -2.66
C ASN A 329 -31.54 12.24 -4.17
N PHE A 330 -31.81 11.05 -4.68
CA PHE A 330 -31.86 10.79 -6.11
C PHE A 330 -33.32 10.60 -6.52
N ILE A 331 -33.78 11.40 -7.50
CA ILE A 331 -35.13 11.28 -8.03
C ILE A 331 -35.10 11.07 -9.54
N ASN A 332 -36.15 10.47 -10.10
CA ASN A 332 -36.32 10.32 -11.53
C ASN A 332 -37.21 11.45 -12.06
N VAL A 333 -36.71 12.23 -13.01
CA VAL A 333 -37.46 13.29 -13.72
C VAL A 333 -37.33 13.03 -15.21
N ASP A 334 -38.47 12.84 -15.89
CA ASP A 334 -38.54 12.58 -17.34
C ASP A 334 -37.67 11.39 -17.80
N GLY A 335 -37.56 10.35 -16.96
CA GLY A 335 -36.76 9.16 -17.25
C GLY A 335 -35.26 9.31 -17.00
N GLN A 336 -34.82 10.44 -16.44
CA GLN A 336 -33.43 10.71 -16.08
C GLN A 336 -33.27 10.85 -14.56
N PRO A 337 -32.34 10.11 -13.92
CA PRO A 337 -32.05 10.32 -12.53
C PRO A 337 -31.29 11.64 -12.33
N ILE A 338 -31.72 12.42 -11.34
CA ILE A 338 -31.07 13.67 -10.92
C ILE A 338 -30.84 13.69 -9.41
N GLN A 339 -29.86 14.48 -8.98
CA GLN A 339 -29.56 14.75 -7.58
C GLN A 339 -30.39 15.96 -7.11
N ILE A 340 -31.13 15.78 -6.02
CA ILE A 340 -31.75 16.86 -5.26
C ILE A 340 -31.07 16.97 -3.91
N ILE A 341 -30.41 18.09 -3.70
CA ILE A 341 -29.76 18.40 -2.43
C ILE A 341 -30.78 19.14 -1.58
N ARG A 342 -31.15 18.57 -0.42
CA ARG A 342 -32.10 19.24 0.48
C ARG A 342 -31.43 20.41 1.17
N GLU A 343 -31.97 21.60 0.95
CA GLU A 343 -31.69 22.76 1.80
C GLU A 343 -32.26 22.52 3.20
N GLN A 344 -31.78 23.27 4.19
CA GLN A 344 -32.27 23.14 5.56
C GLN A 344 -33.79 23.33 5.60
N GLY A 345 -34.51 22.39 6.21
CA GLY A 345 -35.72 22.74 6.92
C GLY A 345 -35.30 23.35 8.26
N ALA A 346 -35.77 24.56 8.57
CA ALA A 346 -35.85 24.99 9.96
C ALA A 346 -36.57 23.88 10.73
N GLY A 347 -35.92 23.33 11.76
CA GLY A 347 -36.38 22.15 12.47
C GLY A 347 -37.85 22.27 12.89
N GLY A 348 -38.70 21.50 12.24
CA GLY A 348 -39.99 21.11 12.81
C GLY A 348 -39.73 20.06 13.88
N ARG A 349 -40.09 20.39 15.12
CA ARG A 349 -40.28 19.42 16.19
C ARG A 349 -41.31 18.36 15.82
#